data_AF-A0A699KKZ2-F1
#
_entry.id   AF-A0A699KKZ2-F1
#
_cell.length_a   1.000
_cell.length_b   1.000
_cell.length_c   1.000
_cell.angle_alpha   90.00
_cell.angle_beta   90.00
_cell.angle_gamma   90.00
#
_symmetry.space_group_name_H-M   'P 1'
#
loop_
_entity.id
_entity.type
_entity.pdbx_description
1 polymer ?
#
loop_
_entity_poly.entity_id
_entity_poly.type
_entity_poly.pdbx_seq_one_letter_code
_entity_poly.pdbx_strand_id
1 'polypeptide(L)'
;MCTEFEKMMHKKFQMSFMEELTSFLGLQVTQKDDEIFLGQDKYVHEVLKKFSFSTVKTASTPMETSKPLMKDENAKDVDVHLYRSMIGSLMYLTSSRPDIMFVVCAKSQLKFHIFMR
;
A
#
# COMPACT_ATOMS: atom_id res chain seq x y z
N MET A 1 17.56 20.38 22.57
CA MET A 1 16.68 19.25 22.98
C MET A 1 17.01 17.96 22.26
N CYS A 2 17.03 17.88 20.92
CA CYS A 2 17.29 16.62 20.21
C CYS A 2 18.70 16.05 20.47
N THR A 3 19.73 16.88 20.50
CA THR A 3 21.13 16.42 20.65
C THR A 3 21.48 15.89 22.04
N GLU A 4 20.87 16.43 23.11
CA GLU A 4 21.04 15.90 24.48
C GLU A 4 20.32 14.57 24.65
N PHE A 5 19.10 14.47 24.10
CA PHE A 5 18.33 13.22 24.12
C PHE A 5 19.06 12.12 23.35
N GLU A 6 19.57 12.44 22.17
CA GLU A 6 20.36 11.55 21.32
C GLU A 6 21.62 11.02 22.05
N LYS A 7 22.38 11.92 22.70
CA LYS A 7 23.55 11.53 23.52
C LYS A 7 23.18 10.63 24.69
N MET A 8 22.07 10.91 25.37
CA MET A 8 21.56 10.07 26.46
C MET A 8 21.21 8.66 25.95
N MET A 9 20.56 8.57 24.79
CA MET A 9 20.14 7.29 24.19
C MET A 9 21.34 6.46 23.74
N HIS A 10 22.34 7.05 23.08
CA HIS A 10 23.59 6.37 22.71
C HIS A 10 24.41 5.91 23.93
N LYS A 11 24.35 6.63 25.05
CA LYS A 11 25.08 6.27 26.28
C LYS A 11 24.44 5.10 27.02
N LYS A 12 23.10 5.02 27.03
CA LYS A 12 22.35 3.97 27.74
C LYS A 12 22.14 2.72 26.90
N PHE A 13 22.06 2.85 25.59
CA PHE A 13 21.75 1.77 24.66
C PHE A 13 22.80 1.70 23.55
N GLN A 14 23.15 0.50 23.10
CA GLN A 14 23.96 0.32 21.89
C GLN A 14 23.14 0.70 20.66
N MET A 15 22.98 1.99 20.43
CA MET A 15 22.38 2.55 19.22
C MET A 15 23.49 2.86 18.21
N SER A 16 23.28 2.44 16.96
CA SER A 16 23.99 2.96 15.81
C SER A 16 23.30 4.24 15.33
N PHE A 17 24.08 5.17 14.76
CA PHE A 17 23.51 6.34 14.09
C PHE A 17 22.55 5.84 13.00
N MET A 18 21.29 6.27 13.02
CA MET A 18 20.41 6.06 11.86
C MET A 18 20.88 7.06 10.82
N GLU A 19 21.51 6.57 9.75
CA GLU A 19 21.66 7.35 8.52
C GLU A 19 20.31 7.87 8.03
N GLU A 20 20.34 8.78 7.07
CA GLU A 20 19.12 9.32 6.48
C GLU A 20 18.17 8.19 6.05
N LEU A 21 16.97 8.18 6.61
CA LEU A 21 15.93 7.19 6.31
C LEU A 21 15.60 7.30 4.82
N THR A 22 16.05 6.32 4.03
CA THR A 22 15.81 6.26 2.58
C THR A 22 14.63 5.35 2.22
N SER A 23 14.21 4.47 3.14
CA SER A 23 13.08 3.57 2.96
C SER A 23 12.41 3.26 4.29
N PHE A 24 11.08 3.34 4.35
CA PHE A 24 10.29 2.98 5.51
C PHE A 24 9.09 2.15 5.09
N LEU A 25 8.95 0.95 5.67
CA LEU A 25 7.86 0.02 5.36
C LEU A 25 7.63 -0.20 3.84
N GLY A 26 8.72 -0.26 3.07
CA GLY A 26 8.69 -0.45 1.61
C GLY A 26 8.43 0.82 0.80
N LEU A 27 8.12 1.94 1.43
CA LEU A 27 7.99 3.25 0.80
C LEU A 27 9.35 3.95 0.79
N GLN A 28 9.67 4.62 -0.31
CA GLN A 28 10.89 5.40 -0.42
C GLN A 28 10.73 6.70 0.35
N VAL A 29 11.75 7.11 1.08
CA VAL A 29 11.74 8.35 1.86
C VAL A 29 12.84 9.25 1.32
N THR A 30 12.51 10.51 1.08
CA THR A 30 13.47 11.55 0.70
C THR A 30 13.29 12.70 1.67
N GLN A 31 14.32 12.96 2.47
CA GLN A 31 14.30 14.04 3.44
C GLN A 31 15.00 15.25 2.83
N LYS A 32 14.41 16.42 3.03
CA LYS A 32 15.01 17.72 2.77
C LYS A 32 14.96 18.50 4.08
N ASP A 33 15.69 19.61 4.13
CA ASP A 33 15.86 20.38 5.38
C ASP A 33 14.53 20.74 6.08
N ASP A 34 13.46 21.00 5.30
CA ASP A 34 12.14 21.37 5.82
C ASP A 34 11.01 20.36 5.52
N GLU A 35 11.26 19.31 4.72
CA GLU A 35 10.19 18.47 4.18
C GLU A 35 10.60 16.99 4.08
N ILE A 36 9.66 16.09 4.33
CA ILE A 36 9.83 14.65 4.10
C ILE A 36 8.89 14.22 2.97
N PHE A 37 9.46 13.69 1.90
CA PHE A 37 8.73 13.13 0.78
C PHE A 37 8.66 11.61 0.90
N LEU A 38 7.47 11.07 0.67
CA LEU A 38 7.20 9.62 0.66
C LEU A 38 6.91 9.15 -0.77
N GLY A 39 7.90 8.52 -1.38
CA GLY A 39 7.81 7.88 -2.69
C GLY A 39 7.19 6.49 -2.61
N GLN A 40 6.32 6.18 -3.57
CA GLN A 40 5.52 4.95 -3.56
C GLN A 40 5.86 4.01 -4.70
N ASP A 41 6.60 4.48 -5.70
CA ASP A 41 6.84 3.77 -6.96
C ASP A 41 7.43 2.38 -6.74
N LYS A 42 8.39 2.27 -5.81
CA LYS A 42 8.98 1.01 -5.42
C LYS A 42 7.93 0.02 -4.86
N TYR A 43 7.10 0.49 -3.93
CA TYR A 43 6.07 -0.36 -3.33
C TYR A 43 5.02 -0.78 -4.37
N VAL A 44 4.55 0.15 -5.21
CA VAL A 44 3.61 -0.15 -6.29
C VAL A 44 4.20 -1.19 -7.24
N HIS A 45 5.47 -1.03 -7.62
CA HIS A 45 6.16 -1.99 -8.48
C HIS A 45 6.27 -3.38 -7.84
N GLU A 46 6.60 -3.46 -6.55
CA GLU A 46 6.66 -4.73 -5.81
C GLU A 46 5.29 -5.40 -5.72
N VAL A 47 4.22 -4.64 -5.47
CA VAL A 47 2.84 -5.16 -5.46
C VAL A 47 2.44 -5.70 -6.84
N LEU A 48 2.70 -4.94 -7.91
CA LEU A 48 2.41 -5.40 -9.27
C LEU A 48 3.17 -6.68 -9.61
N LYS A 49 4.46 -6.76 -9.26
CA LYS A 49 5.27 -7.96 -9.46
C LYS A 49 4.75 -9.16 -8.65
N LYS A 50 4.38 -8.94 -7.39
CA LYS A 50 3.87 -9.98 -6.47
C LYS A 50 2.62 -10.69 -7.01
N PHE A 51 1.75 -9.96 -7.69
CA PHE A 51 0.50 -10.49 -8.23
C PHE A 51 0.53 -10.68 -9.76
N SER A 52 1.73 -10.71 -10.36
CA SER A 52 1.93 -10.94 -11.79
C SER A 52 1.23 -9.93 -12.71
N PHE A 53 1.13 -8.68 -12.27
CA PHE A 53 0.51 -7.57 -12.98
C PHE A 53 1.50 -6.61 -13.66
N SER A 54 2.78 -7.00 -13.78
CA SER A 54 3.83 -6.16 -14.38
C SER A 54 3.58 -5.76 -15.83
N THR A 55 2.81 -6.55 -16.59
CA THR A 55 2.51 -6.33 -18.01
C THR A 55 1.05 -5.95 -18.27
N VAL A 56 0.25 -5.75 -17.21
CA VAL A 56 -1.16 -5.40 -17.38
C VAL A 56 -1.28 -3.96 -17.86
N LYS A 57 -2.20 -3.74 -18.80
CA LYS A 57 -2.51 -2.41 -19.33
C LYS A 57 -2.96 -1.49 -18.20
N THR A 58 -2.39 -0.30 -18.16
CA THR A 58 -2.84 0.75 -17.26
C THR A 58 -4.22 1.25 -17.68
N ALA A 59 -5.04 1.58 -16.69
CA ALA A 59 -6.32 2.25 -16.89
C ALA A 59 -6.20 3.69 -16.38
N SER A 60 -6.78 4.64 -17.11
CA SER A 60 -6.81 6.05 -16.70
C SER A 60 -7.80 6.30 -15.56
N THR A 61 -8.78 5.44 -15.40
CA THR A 61 -9.79 5.51 -14.34
C THR A 61 -9.65 4.32 -13.41
N PRO A 62 -9.65 4.52 -12.08
CA PRO A 62 -9.54 3.43 -11.10
C PRO A 62 -10.71 2.44 -11.15
N MET A 63 -11.92 2.90 -11.51
CA MET A 63 -13.12 2.07 -11.62
C MET A 63 -14.13 2.71 -12.59
N GLU A 64 -14.84 1.87 -13.35
CA GLU A 64 -15.94 2.30 -14.22
C GLU A 64 -17.15 2.70 -13.36
N THR A 65 -17.68 3.90 -13.55
CA THR A 65 -18.78 4.46 -12.72
C THR A 65 -20.17 4.04 -13.19
N SER A 66 -20.31 3.62 -14.45
CA SER A 66 -21.60 3.34 -15.10
C SER A 66 -22.11 1.92 -14.91
N LYS A 67 -21.27 1.00 -14.43
CA LYS A 67 -21.63 -0.41 -14.23
C LYS A 67 -21.73 -0.75 -12.75
N PRO A 68 -22.90 -1.19 -12.27
CA PRO A 68 -23.03 -1.73 -10.92
C PRO A 68 -22.03 -2.87 -10.73
N LEU A 69 -21.45 -2.97 -9.53
CA LEU A 69 -20.65 -4.12 -9.15
C LEU A 69 -21.59 -5.34 -9.00
N MET A 70 -21.80 -6.07 -10.08
CA MET A 70 -22.61 -7.28 -10.09
C MET A 70 -21.76 -8.52 -9.79
N LYS A 71 -22.37 -9.50 -9.12
CA LYS A 71 -21.77 -10.83 -8.99
C LYS A 71 -21.87 -11.51 -10.33
N ASP A 72 -20.74 -11.94 -10.87
CA ASP A 72 -20.72 -12.80 -12.05
C ASP A 72 -20.96 -14.25 -11.57
N GLU A 73 -22.11 -14.80 -11.92
CA GLU A 73 -22.52 -16.16 -11.55
C GLU A 73 -21.61 -17.23 -12.17
N ASN A 74 -20.88 -16.89 -13.24
CA ASN A 74 -19.95 -17.78 -13.93
C ASN A 74 -18.48 -17.49 -13.56
N ALA A 75 -18.22 -16.57 -12.62
CA ALA A 75 -16.86 -16.27 -12.22
C ALA A 75 -16.20 -17.49 -11.58
N LYS A 76 -14.97 -17.77 -12.03
CA LYS A 76 -14.13 -18.78 -11.39
C LYS A 76 -13.89 -18.39 -9.93
N ASP A 77 -13.89 -19.39 -9.07
CA ASP A 77 -13.53 -19.18 -7.68
C ASP A 77 -12.11 -18.60 -7.59
N VAL A 78 -11.95 -17.63 -6.69
CA VAL A 78 -10.68 -16.92 -6.52
C VAL A 78 -10.13 -17.31 -5.17
N ASP A 79 -8.87 -17.71 -5.13
CA ASP A 79 -8.15 -17.97 -3.89
C ASP A 79 -8.32 -16.81 -2.90
N VAL A 80 -8.90 -17.14 -1.74
CA VAL A 80 -9.25 -16.21 -0.67
C VAL A 80 -8.01 -15.50 -0.12
N HIS A 81 -6.93 -16.25 0.06
CA HIS A 81 -5.68 -15.75 0.60
C HIS A 81 -5.03 -14.80 -0.39
N LEU A 82 -5.02 -15.15 -1.68
CA LEU A 82 -4.51 -14.28 -2.73
C LEU A 82 -5.30 -12.97 -2.78
N TYR A 83 -6.63 -13.05 -2.77
CA TYR A 83 -7.50 -11.88 -2.80
C TYR A 83 -7.31 -10.99 -1.56
N ARG A 84 -7.30 -11.59 -0.36
CA ARG A 84 -7.08 -10.84 0.89
C ARG A 84 -5.71 -10.20 0.92
N SER A 85 -4.67 -10.88 0.41
CA SER A 85 -3.33 -10.31 0.29
C SER A 85 -3.31 -9.11 -0.66
N MET A 86 -4.02 -9.18 -1.79
CA MET A 86 -4.12 -8.10 -2.76
C MET A 86 -4.84 -6.88 -2.19
N ILE A 87 -6.00 -7.08 -1.54
CA ILE A 87 -6.73 -5.99 -0.87
C ILE A 87 -5.89 -5.38 0.25
N GLY A 88 -5.16 -6.19 1.03
CA GLY A 88 -4.26 -5.68 2.07
C GLY A 88 -3.16 -4.77 1.51
N SER A 89 -2.51 -5.18 0.43
CA SER A 89 -1.50 -4.35 -0.26
C SER A 89 -2.09 -3.05 -0.81
N LEU A 90 -3.30 -3.09 -1.38
CA LEU A 90 -3.99 -1.89 -1.87
C LEU A 90 -4.44 -0.97 -0.74
N MET A 91 -4.95 -1.51 0.37
CA MET A 91 -5.33 -0.74 1.56
C MET A 91 -4.13 -0.04 2.19
N TYR A 92 -2.94 -0.64 2.14
CA TYR A 92 -1.73 0.04 2.60
C TYR A 92 -1.41 1.26 1.73
N LEU A 93 -1.55 1.16 0.40
CA LEU A 93 -1.37 2.28 -0.53
C LEU A 93 -2.36 3.43 -0.30
N THR A 94 -3.59 3.16 0.16
CA THR A 94 -4.58 4.24 0.37
C THR A 94 -4.17 5.23 1.46
N SER A 95 -3.24 4.85 2.35
CA SER A 95 -2.68 5.75 3.37
C SER A 95 -1.92 6.94 2.76
N SER A 96 -1.32 6.76 1.59
CA SER A 96 -0.54 7.77 0.87
C SER A 96 -1.14 8.14 -0.50
N ARG A 97 -2.13 7.38 -1.00
CA ARG A 97 -2.92 7.63 -2.23
C ARG A 97 -4.42 7.61 -1.93
N PRO A 98 -4.97 8.69 -1.34
CA PRO A 98 -6.39 8.75 -1.03
C PRO A 98 -7.29 8.73 -2.28
N ASP A 99 -6.76 9.07 -3.45
CA ASP A 99 -7.48 9.06 -4.74
C ASP A 99 -8.01 7.67 -5.14
N ILE A 100 -7.34 6.59 -4.71
CA ILE A 100 -7.80 5.21 -4.98
C ILE A 100 -8.66 4.62 -3.85
N MET A 101 -8.80 5.33 -2.72
CA MET A 101 -9.46 4.84 -1.50
C MET A 101 -10.86 4.30 -1.79
N PHE A 102 -11.68 5.07 -2.51
CA PHE A 102 -13.06 4.70 -2.82
C PHE A 102 -13.15 3.35 -3.53
N VAL A 103 -12.30 3.13 -4.54
CA VAL A 103 -12.31 1.90 -5.33
C VAL A 103 -11.86 0.70 -4.51
N VAL A 104 -10.82 0.86 -3.69
CA VAL A 104 -10.33 -0.21 -2.81
C VAL A 104 -11.39 -0.59 -1.78
N CYS A 105 -12.08 0.38 -1.18
CA CYS A 105 -13.18 0.15 -0.24
C CYS A 105 -14.38 -0.53 -0.91
N ALA A 106 -14.81 -0.06 -2.09
CA ALA A 106 -15.94 -0.67 -2.80
C ALA A 106 -15.64 -2.13 -3.18
N LYS A 107 -14.42 -2.42 -3.63
CA LYS A 107 -14.01 -3.79 -4.00
C LYS A 107 -13.87 -4.70 -2.79
N SER A 108 -13.32 -4.21 -1.67
CA SER A 108 -13.19 -5.02 -0.45
C SER A 108 -14.56 -5.42 0.10
N GLN A 109 -15.52 -4.49 0.13
CA GLN A 109 -16.89 -4.74 0.59
C GLN A 109 -17.64 -5.77 -0.29
N LEU A 110 -17.42 -5.74 -1.61
CA LEU A 110 -18.09 -6.64 -2.54
C LEU A 110 -17.81 -8.13 -2.21
N LYS A 111 -16.59 -8.47 -1.79
CA LYS A 111 -16.25 -9.86 -1.43
C LYS A 111 -16.46 -10.22 0.04
N PHE A 112 -16.49 -9.25 0.97
CA PHE A 112 -16.90 -9.55 2.35
C PHE A 112 -18.31 -10.15 2.42
N HIS A 113 -19.21 -9.75 1.52
CA HIS A 113 -20.55 -10.35 1.41
C HIS A 113 -20.57 -11.73 0.71
N ILE A 114 -19.52 -12.07 -0.05
CA ILE A 114 -19.43 -13.32 -0.84
C ILE A 114 -18.77 -14.46 -0.05
N PHE A 115 -17.90 -14.17 0.93
CA PHE A 115 -17.14 -15.17 1.69
C PHE A 115 -17.76 -15.60 3.03
N MET A 116 -18.82 -14.93 3.49
CA MET A 116 -19.53 -15.22 4.76
C MET A 116 -20.96 -15.72 4.55
N ARG A 117 -21.27 -16.30 3.38
CA ARG A 117 -22.56 -16.94 3.11
C ARG A 117 -22.37 -18.32 2.49
#